data_AF-A0A1H6R2J5-F1
#
_entry.id   AF-A0A1H6R2J5-F1
#
_cell.length_a   1.000
_cell.length_b   1.000
_cell.length_c   1.000
_cell.angle_alpha   90.00
_cell.angle_beta   90.00
_cell.angle_gamma   90.00
#
_symmetry.space_group_name_H-M   'P 1'
#
loop_
_entity.id
_entity.type
_entity.pdbx_description
1 polymer ?
#
loop_
_entity_poly.entity_id
_entity_poly.type
_entity_poly.pdbx_seq_one_letter_code
_entity_poly.pdbx_strand_id
1 'polypeptide(L)'
;MPNTSFEDRLSRLQERQEQSFRAASEKPAHRKATTRRERLTLALAHLERGGVTGAFAYAPVFRMLAAIGLGPRPLFYWSWIGLVIFGFALFTGIFGGVIYLSVQFGHVARPVQVMIEAGPDVLLVVNTVLALGFAAIHKFKAMQMGLPRWRDL
;
A
#
# COMPACT_ATOMS: atom_id res chain seq x y z
N MET A 1 -32.87 -52.40 17.13
CA MET A 1 -33.01 -51.66 15.86
C MET A 1 -32.08 -50.47 15.91
N PRO A 2 -30.99 -50.44 15.12
CA PRO A 2 -30.04 -49.34 15.13
C PRO A 2 -30.70 -48.04 14.62
N ASN A 3 -30.37 -46.91 15.26
CA ASN A 3 -30.94 -45.59 15.02
C ASN A 3 -30.45 -45.00 13.68
N THR A 4 -31.08 -45.40 12.59
CA THR A 4 -30.82 -44.91 11.22
C THR A 4 -30.84 -43.38 11.10
N SER A 5 -31.62 -42.69 11.94
CA SER A 5 -31.73 -41.23 11.91
C SER A 5 -30.49 -40.47 12.38
N PHE A 6 -29.64 -41.09 13.20
CA PHE A 6 -28.43 -40.46 13.72
C PHE A 6 -27.27 -40.59 12.75
N GLU A 7 -27.07 -41.79 12.20
CA GLU A 7 -26.07 -42.08 11.18
C GLU A 7 -26.31 -41.24 9.92
N ASP A 8 -27.57 -41.07 9.49
CA ASP A 8 -27.96 -40.20 8.37
C ASP A 8 -27.72 -38.70 8.63
N ARG A 9 -27.68 -38.27 9.90
CA ARG A 9 -27.36 -36.87 10.24
C ARG A 9 -25.84 -36.66 10.26
N LEU A 10 -25.10 -37.67 10.73
CA LEU A 10 -23.64 -37.64 10.78
C LEU A 10 -23.02 -37.64 9.38
N SER A 11 -23.52 -38.48 8.47
CA SER A 11 -23.07 -38.52 7.07
C SER A 11 -23.29 -37.17 6.37
N ARG A 12 -24.47 -36.55 6.54
CA ARG A 12 -24.76 -35.21 5.99
C ARG A 12 -23.86 -34.11 6.55
N LEU A 13 -23.45 -34.21 7.80
CA LEU A 13 -22.51 -33.25 8.40
C LEU A 13 -21.09 -33.45 7.87
N GLN A 14 -20.65 -34.70 7.73
CA GLN A 14 -19.37 -35.03 7.09
C GLN A 14 -19.33 -34.58 5.64
N GLU A 15 -20.37 -34.83 4.84
CA GLU A 15 -20.45 -34.37 3.45
C GLU A 15 -20.38 -32.85 3.34
N ARG A 16 -21.05 -32.12 4.24
CA ARG A 16 -20.95 -30.65 4.32
C ARG A 16 -19.55 -30.19 4.74
N GLN A 17 -18.90 -30.90 5.67
CA GLN A 17 -17.53 -30.60 6.07
C GLN A 17 -16.55 -30.87 4.93
N GLU A 18 -16.67 -31.98 4.23
CA GLU A 18 -15.82 -32.29 3.09
C GLU A 18 -16.04 -31.34 1.91
N GLN A 19 -17.29 -30.95 1.62
CA GLN A 19 -17.58 -29.93 0.61
C GLN A 19 -17.00 -28.57 0.99
N SER A 20 -17.12 -28.15 2.26
CA SER A 20 -16.55 -26.88 2.72
C SER A 20 -15.02 -26.92 2.74
N PHE A 21 -14.41 -28.06 3.07
CA PHE A 21 -12.96 -28.25 3.02
C PHE A 21 -12.44 -28.29 1.58
N ARG A 22 -13.16 -28.91 0.64
CA ARG A 22 -12.83 -28.90 -0.79
C ARG A 22 -12.97 -27.50 -1.39
N ALA A 23 -14.03 -26.76 -1.04
CA ALA A 23 -14.22 -25.37 -1.47
C ALA A 23 -13.14 -24.43 -0.89
N ALA A 24 -12.62 -24.72 0.31
CA ALA A 24 -11.50 -23.99 0.89
C ALA A 24 -10.13 -24.42 0.32
N SER A 25 -10.03 -25.63 -0.25
CA SER A 25 -8.82 -26.19 -0.85
C SER A 25 -8.66 -25.88 -2.35
N GLU A 26 -9.71 -25.35 -3.00
CA GLU A 26 -9.54 -24.62 -4.25
C GLU A 26 -8.66 -23.40 -3.98
N LYS A 27 -7.35 -23.58 -4.21
CA LYS A 27 -6.40 -22.48 -4.40
C LYS A 27 -7.11 -21.44 -5.26
N PRO A 28 -7.17 -20.16 -4.83
CA PRO A 28 -7.87 -19.15 -5.60
C PRO A 28 -7.29 -19.18 -7.01
N ALA A 29 -8.11 -19.63 -7.96
CA ALA A 29 -7.74 -19.64 -9.36
C ALA A 29 -7.20 -18.24 -9.68
N HIS A 30 -6.13 -18.18 -10.47
CA HIS A 30 -5.51 -16.95 -10.97
C HIS A 30 -6.55 -16.11 -11.75
N ARG A 31 -7.50 -15.50 -11.04
CA ARG A 31 -8.58 -14.71 -11.61
C ARG A 31 -8.00 -13.33 -11.85
N LYS A 32 -7.50 -13.10 -13.05
CA LYS A 32 -7.16 -11.75 -13.52
C LYS A 32 -8.40 -10.88 -13.36
N ALA A 33 -8.28 -9.80 -12.60
CA ALA A 33 -9.35 -8.84 -12.41
C ALA A 33 -9.70 -8.18 -13.75
N THR A 34 -10.99 -8.21 -14.07
CA THR A 34 -11.55 -7.58 -15.27
C THR A 34 -11.79 -6.09 -15.07
N THR A 35 -12.08 -5.66 -13.84
CA THR A 35 -12.36 -4.26 -13.51
C THR A 35 -11.28 -3.65 -12.62
N ARG A 36 -11.10 -2.32 -12.71
CA ARG A 36 -10.16 -1.57 -11.84
C ARG A 36 -10.49 -1.74 -10.35
N ARG A 37 -11.78 -1.86 -10.03
CA ARG A 37 -12.28 -2.05 -8.66
C ARG A 37 -11.89 -3.42 -8.12
N GLU A 38 -12.10 -4.49 -8.89
CA GLU A 38 -11.66 -5.85 -8.53
C GLU A 38 -10.15 -5.93 -8.35
N ARG A 39 -9.37 -5.30 -9.25
CA ARG A 39 -7.92 -5.26 -9.17
C ARG A 39 -7.43 -4.59 -7.89
N LEU A 40 -8.10 -3.52 -7.48
CA LEU A 40 -7.81 -2.82 -6.23
C LEU A 40 -8.15 -3.69 -5.00
N THR A 41 -9.27 -4.41 -5.01
CA THR A 41 -9.61 -5.36 -3.94
C THR A 41 -8.59 -6.49 -3.83
N LEU A 42 -8.17 -7.09 -4.95
CA LEU A 42 -7.13 -8.13 -4.98
C LEU A 42 -5.79 -7.58 -4.49
N ALA A 43 -5.41 -6.38 -4.93
CA ALA A 43 -4.17 -5.73 -4.51
C ALA A 43 -4.13 -5.51 -3.00
N LEU A 44 -5.26 -5.11 -2.40
CA LEU A 44 -5.39 -4.94 -0.95
C LEU A 44 -5.31 -6.27 -0.21
N ALA A 45 -5.99 -7.31 -0.70
CA ALA A 45 -5.89 -8.65 -0.12
C ALA A 45 -4.44 -9.19 -0.15
N HIS A 46 -3.68 -8.92 -1.22
CA HIS A 46 -2.26 -9.27 -1.28
C HIS A 46 -1.40 -8.46 -0.30
N LEU A 47 -1.70 -7.18 -0.10
CA LEU A 47 -1.01 -6.34 0.89
C LEU A 47 -1.30 -6.81 2.32
N GLU A 48 -2.54 -7.17 2.63
CA GLU A 48 -2.92 -7.70 3.93
C GLU A 48 -2.21 -9.02 4.25
N ARG A 49 -2.06 -9.91 3.26
CA ARG A 49 -1.26 -11.14 3.40
C ARG A 49 0.21 -10.87 3.68
N GLY A 50 0.74 -9.75 3.19
CA GLY A 50 2.10 -9.27 3.48
C GLY A 50 2.25 -8.53 4.81
N GLY A 51 1.20 -8.50 5.64
CA GLY A 51 1.19 -7.80 6.94
C GLY A 51 0.93 -6.29 6.85
N VAL A 52 0.59 -5.77 5.66
CA VAL A 52 0.23 -4.36 5.46
C VAL A 52 -1.28 -4.23 5.45
N THR A 53 -1.87 -3.98 6.63
CA THR A 53 -3.33 -3.87 6.79
C THR A 53 -3.83 -2.44 6.59
N GLY A 54 -5.02 -2.33 5.99
CA GLY A 54 -5.87 -1.13 5.94
C GLY A 54 -5.13 0.20 5.81
N ALA A 55 -4.97 0.89 6.94
CA ALA A 55 -4.39 2.22 7.07
C ALA A 55 -3.00 2.36 6.42
N PHE A 56 -2.15 1.34 6.47
CA PHE A 56 -0.78 1.42 5.93
C PHE A 56 -0.70 1.09 4.44
N ALA A 57 -1.77 0.54 3.84
CA ALA A 57 -1.84 0.26 2.41
C ALA A 57 -2.01 1.54 1.56
N TYR A 58 -2.57 2.60 2.16
CA TYR A 58 -2.80 3.90 1.50
C TYR A 58 -2.18 5.04 2.31
N ALA A 59 -1.42 5.93 1.64
CA ALA A 59 -1.08 7.21 2.25
C ALA A 59 -2.37 7.97 2.62
N PRO A 60 -2.38 8.82 3.67
CA PRO A 60 -3.58 9.52 4.13
C PRO A 60 -4.36 10.23 3.01
N VAL A 61 -3.64 10.89 2.10
CA VAL A 61 -4.21 11.58 0.92
C VAL A 61 -4.95 10.62 -0.01
N PHE A 62 -4.45 9.40 -0.19
CA PHE A 62 -5.10 8.40 -1.04
C PHE A 62 -6.37 7.81 -0.42
N ARG A 63 -6.53 7.89 0.91
CA ARG A 63 -7.80 7.53 1.56
C ARG A 63 -8.89 8.55 1.27
N MET A 64 -8.55 9.84 1.27
CA MET A 64 -9.49 10.89 0.88
C MET A 64 -9.91 10.74 -0.58
N LEU A 65 -8.96 10.43 -1.47
CA LEU A 65 -9.24 10.12 -2.88
C LEU A 65 -10.17 8.89 -3.03
N ALA A 66 -9.95 7.84 -2.24
CA ALA A 66 -10.83 6.67 -2.19
C ALA A 66 -12.25 7.02 -1.73
N ALA A 67 -12.40 7.92 -0.76
CA ALA A 67 -13.71 8.36 -0.27
C ALA A 67 -14.52 9.14 -1.33
N ILE A 68 -13.86 9.85 -2.23
CA ILE A 68 -14.49 10.54 -3.38
C ILE A 68 -14.61 9.65 -4.62
N GLY A 69 -14.49 8.33 -4.48
CA GLY A 69 -14.73 7.35 -5.55
C GLY A 69 -13.55 7.15 -6.52
N LEU A 70 -12.44 7.85 -6.33
CA LEU A 70 -11.22 7.60 -7.07
C LEU A 70 -10.47 6.49 -6.35
N GLY A 71 -10.33 5.31 -6.96
CA GLY A 71 -9.49 4.22 -6.43
C GLY A 71 -8.03 4.37 -6.87
N PRO A 72 -7.17 5.14 -6.19
CA PRO A 72 -5.77 5.26 -6.55
C PRO A 72 -5.09 3.91 -6.39
N ARG A 73 -4.13 3.64 -7.28
CA ARG A 73 -3.28 2.47 -7.17
C ARG A 73 -2.48 2.56 -5.86
N PRO A 74 -2.37 1.51 -5.03
CA PRO A 74 -1.58 1.57 -3.80
C PRO A 74 -0.09 1.80 -4.11
N LEU A 75 0.62 2.53 -3.25
CA LEU A 75 2.01 2.97 -3.48
C LEU A 75 2.97 1.81 -3.78
N PHE A 76 2.82 0.67 -3.11
CA PHE A 76 3.65 -0.52 -3.34
C PHE A 76 3.63 -1.02 -4.79
N TYR A 77 2.53 -0.74 -5.50
CA TYR A 77 2.39 -1.11 -6.90
C TYR A 77 2.90 -0.03 -7.85
N TRP A 78 3.24 1.19 -7.43
CA TRP A 78 3.70 2.25 -8.33
C TRP A 78 5.03 1.90 -9.00
N SER A 79 5.35 2.54 -10.14
CA SER A 79 6.67 2.40 -10.75
C SER A 79 7.76 3.02 -9.87
N TRP A 80 9.02 2.63 -10.04
CA TRP A 80 10.15 3.25 -9.34
C TRP A 80 10.17 4.77 -9.56
N ILE A 81 10.10 5.18 -10.82
CA ILE A 81 10.07 6.60 -11.22
C ILE A 81 8.89 7.32 -10.57
N GLY A 82 7.71 6.72 -10.56
CA GLY A 82 6.53 7.31 -9.91
C GLY A 82 6.71 7.52 -8.40
N LEU A 83 7.37 6.59 -7.71
CA LEU A 83 7.70 6.73 -6.29
C LEU A 83 8.75 7.82 -6.04
N VAL A 84 9.75 7.95 -6.92
CA VAL A 84 10.76 9.00 -6.82
C VAL A 84 10.13 10.37 -7.02
N ILE A 85 9.33 10.56 -8.07
CA ILE A 85 8.64 11.84 -8.33
C ILE A 85 7.70 12.19 -7.17
N PHE A 86 6.92 11.22 -6.70
CA PHE A 86 6.02 11.42 -5.56
C PHE A 86 6.78 11.78 -4.28
N GLY A 87 7.84 11.02 -3.96
CA GLY A 87 8.69 11.30 -2.79
C GLY A 87 9.33 12.68 -2.87
N PHE A 88 9.86 13.04 -4.03
CA PHE A 88 10.47 14.36 -4.26
C PHE A 88 9.46 15.49 -4.05
N ALA A 89 8.26 15.37 -4.62
CA ALA A 89 7.20 16.36 -4.43
C ALA A 89 6.75 16.44 -2.96
N LEU A 90 6.59 15.30 -2.29
CA LEU A 90 6.23 15.22 -0.88
C LEU A 90 7.27 15.91 0.01
N PHE A 91 8.55 15.55 -0.12
CA PHE A 91 9.63 16.15 0.67
C PHE A 91 9.81 17.64 0.36
N THR A 92 9.69 18.04 -0.91
CA THR A 92 9.71 19.47 -1.29
C THR A 92 8.58 20.23 -0.63
N GLY A 93 7.36 19.67 -0.60
CA GLY A 93 6.24 20.28 0.10
C GLY A 93 6.45 20.38 1.61
N ILE A 94 7.01 19.35 2.24
CA ILE A 94 7.30 19.34 3.68
C ILE A 94 8.40 20.34 4.01
N PHE A 95 9.59 20.22 3.42
CA PHE A 95 10.72 21.10 3.73
C PHE A 95 10.49 22.53 3.27
N GLY A 96 9.96 22.70 2.05
CA GLY A 96 9.60 24.01 1.52
C GLY A 96 8.50 24.67 2.36
N GLY A 97 7.51 23.90 2.81
CA GLY A 97 6.48 24.38 3.73
C GLY A 97 7.04 24.78 5.09
N VAL A 98 7.92 23.97 5.68
CA VAL A 98 8.59 24.30 6.96
C VAL A 98 9.44 25.57 6.82
N ILE A 99 10.24 25.69 5.77
CA ILE A 99 11.05 26.88 5.48
C ILE A 99 10.15 28.11 5.31
N TYR A 100 9.11 27.99 4.47
CA TYR A 100 8.16 29.08 4.22
C TYR A 100 7.50 29.56 5.52
N LEU A 101 7.01 28.64 6.35
CA LEU A 101 6.37 28.99 7.62
C LEU A 101 7.39 29.60 8.61
N SER A 102 8.60 29.05 8.71
CA SER A 102 9.66 29.61 9.57
C SER A 102 10.04 31.04 9.19
N VAL A 103 10.12 31.33 7.88
CA VAL A 103 10.37 32.69 7.39
C VAL A 103 9.16 33.59 7.66
N GLN A 104 7.95 33.13 7.37
CA GLN A 104 6.71 33.91 7.52
C GLN A 104 6.43 34.31 8.98
N PHE A 105 6.70 33.42 9.94
CA PHE A 105 6.46 33.68 11.36
C PHE A 105 7.67 34.28 12.09
N GLY A 106 8.78 34.54 11.40
CA GLY A 106 9.98 35.16 11.97
C GLY A 106 10.74 34.29 12.98
N HIS A 107 10.35 33.03 13.17
CA HIS A 107 11.03 32.07 14.03
C HIS A 107 11.71 31.01 13.18
N VAL A 108 12.97 31.25 12.86
CA VAL A 108 13.81 30.30 12.10
C VAL A 108 14.60 29.47 13.10
N ALA A 109 14.19 28.22 13.28
CA ALA A 109 14.97 27.28 14.07
C ALA A 109 16.35 27.07 13.43
N ARG A 110 17.39 26.93 14.26
CA ARG A 110 18.79 26.78 13.79
C ARG A 110 18.99 25.74 12.67
N PRO A 111 18.34 24.55 12.68
CA PRO A 111 18.47 23.60 11.57
C PRO A 111 17.93 24.13 10.24
N VAL A 112 16.83 24.89 10.27
CA VAL A 112 16.22 25.52 9.09
C VAL A 112 17.13 26.62 8.56
N GLN A 113 17.72 27.41 9.47
CA GLN A 113 18.68 28.45 9.11
C GLN A 113 19.91 27.87 8.39
N VAL A 114 20.50 26.80 8.92
CA VAL A 114 21.62 26.10 8.29
C VAL A 114 21.26 25.59 6.90
N MET A 115 20.03 25.07 6.71
CA MET A 115 19.54 24.67 5.40
C MET A 115 19.36 25.84 4.42
N ILE A 116 18.89 26.99 4.90
CA ILE A 116 18.75 28.20 4.08
C ILE A 116 20.13 28.72 3.66
N GLU A 117 21.08 28.79 4.60
CA GLU A 117 22.46 29.22 4.35
C GLU A 117 23.22 28.28 3.41
N ALA A 118 22.95 26.98 3.49
CA ALA A 118 23.52 25.97 2.59
C ALA A 118 22.99 26.09 1.15
N GLY A 119 21.91 26.85 0.94
CA GLY A 119 21.38 27.16 -0.38
C GLY A 119 20.44 26.10 -0.97
N PRO A 120 19.78 26.44 -2.10
CA PRO A 120 18.77 25.60 -2.73
C PRO A 120 19.33 24.28 -3.28
N ASP A 121 20.60 24.24 -3.67
CA ASP A 121 21.24 23.03 -4.21
C ASP A 121 21.33 21.91 -3.17
N VAL A 122 21.64 22.25 -1.92
CA VAL A 122 21.69 21.28 -0.82
C VAL A 122 20.31 20.70 -0.53
N LEU A 123 19.27 21.55 -0.54
CA LEU A 123 17.87 21.12 -0.46
C LEU A 123 17.50 20.16 -1.58
N LEU A 124 17.90 20.45 -2.82
CA LEU A 124 17.63 19.60 -3.97
C LEU A 124 18.31 18.24 -3.85
N VAL A 125 19.59 18.22 -3.44
CA VAL A 125 20.35 16.98 -3.22
C VAL A 125 19.71 16.15 -2.11
N VAL A 126 19.43 16.74 -0.96
CA VAL A 126 18.80 16.06 0.18
C VAL A 126 17.44 15.50 -0.22
N ASN A 127 16.59 16.29 -0.90
CA ASN A 127 15.29 15.82 -1.38
C ASN A 127 15.41 14.67 -2.37
N THR A 128 16.39 14.73 -3.27
CA THR A 128 16.62 13.67 -4.25
C THR A 128 17.05 12.37 -3.56
N VAL A 129 17.98 12.45 -2.60
CA VAL A 129 18.44 11.29 -1.82
C VAL A 129 17.29 10.67 -1.02
N LEU A 130 16.49 11.51 -0.34
CA LEU A 130 15.33 11.04 0.41
C LEU A 130 14.26 10.42 -0.48
N ALA A 131 13.99 10.99 -1.66
CA ALA A 131 13.06 10.45 -2.64
C ALA A 131 13.50 9.08 -3.19
N LEU A 132 14.80 8.93 -3.48
CA LEU A 132 15.39 7.66 -3.89
C LEU A 132 15.31 6.62 -2.76
N GLY A 133 15.65 7.00 -1.53
CA GLY A 133 15.54 6.13 -0.35
C GLY A 133 14.09 5.69 -0.10
N PHE A 134 13.14 6.63 -0.21
CA PHE A 134 11.71 6.34 -0.13
C PHE A 134 11.26 5.31 -1.16
N ALA A 135 11.65 5.50 -2.43
CA ALA A 135 11.33 4.56 -3.51
C ALA A 135 11.97 3.19 -3.26
N ALA A 136 13.23 3.17 -2.83
CA ALA A 136 13.98 1.96 -2.50
C ALA A 136 13.30 1.14 -1.40
N ILE A 137 12.95 1.77 -0.27
CA ILE A 137 12.30 1.11 0.87
C ILE A 137 10.96 0.51 0.45
N HIS A 138 10.14 1.26 -0.30
CA HIS A 138 8.84 0.77 -0.76
C HIS A 138 8.98 -0.42 -1.72
N LYS A 139 9.97 -0.37 -2.62
CA LYS A 139 10.23 -1.44 -3.57
C LYS A 139 10.81 -2.67 -2.91
N PHE A 140 11.75 -2.49 -1.99
CA PHE A 140 12.31 -3.56 -1.19
C PHE A 140 11.23 -4.27 -0.37
N LYS A 141 10.36 -3.52 0.32
CA LYS A 141 9.21 -4.09 1.05
C LYS A 141 8.25 -4.82 0.11
N ALA A 142 7.94 -4.24 -1.07
CA ALA A 142 7.08 -4.91 -2.06
C ALA A 142 7.67 -6.25 -2.54
N MET A 143 8.98 -6.31 -2.72
CA MET A 143 9.70 -7.55 -3.08
C MET A 143 9.71 -8.56 -1.93
N GLN A 144 9.97 -8.13 -0.70
CA GLN A 144 9.93 -9.01 0.48
C GLN A 144 8.54 -9.62 0.70
N MET A 145 7.47 -8.88 0.38
CA MET A 145 6.10 -9.38 0.45
C MET A 145 5.68 -10.26 -0.74
N GLY A 146 6.54 -10.43 -1.75
CA GLY A 146 6.22 -11.22 -2.95
C GLY A 146 5.03 -10.68 -3.74
N LEU A 147 4.82 -9.35 -3.74
CA LEU A 147 3.65 -8.76 -4.39
C LEU A 147 3.69 -8.98 -5.90
N PRO A 148 2.59 -9.44 -6.52
CA PRO A 148 2.50 -9.56 -7.97
C PRO A 148 2.58 -8.18 -8.64
N ARG A 149 2.91 -8.12 -9.93
CA ARG A 149 2.83 -6.84 -10.66
C ARG A 149 1.37 -6.44 -10.79
N TRP A 150 1.08 -5.15 -10.71
CA TRP A 150 -0.28 -4.63 -10.87
C TRP A 150 -0.98 -5.05 -12.17
N ARG A 151 -0.23 -5.24 -13.25
CA ARG A 151 -0.78 -5.68 -14.54
C ARG A 151 -1.21 -7.15 -14.51
N ASP A 152 -0.62 -7.92 -13.60
CA ASP A 152 -0.83 -9.36 -13.47
C ASP A 152 -1.92 -9.68 -12.44
N LEU A 153 -2.42 -8.65 -11.73
CA LEU A 153 -3.63 -8.67 -10.89
C LEU A 153 -4.90 -8.49 -11.73
#